data_AF-A0A533X079-F1
#
_entry.id   AF-A0A533X079-F1
#
_cell.length_a   1.000
_cell.length_b   1.000
_cell.length_c   1.000
_cell.angle_alpha   90.00
_cell.angle_beta   90.00
_cell.angle_gamma   90.00
#
_symmetry.space_group_name_H-M   'P 1'
#
loop_
_entity.id
_entity.type
_entity.pdbx_description
1 polymer ?
#
loop_
_entity_poly.entity_id
_entity_poly.type
_entity_poly.pdbx_seq_one_letter_code
_entity_poly.pdbx_strand_id
1 'polypeptide(L)'
;MDCLGIRSVSGARKEDIDQLLKTYDPRVRELAQKLRRLVKKTLPGAAETVKWGNPVYMKLDSKLLEGTGKGIRHIKVRNEDDIKEAEFVRLLKEAAKLV
;
A
#
# COMPACT_ATOMS: atom_id res chain seq x y z
N MET A 1 -3.66 -35.79 4.09
CA MET A 1 -3.15 -34.89 5.14
C MET A 1 -3.48 -33.45 4.78
N ASP A 2 -4.73 -33.09 5.01
CA ASP A 2 -5.22 -31.86 5.63
C ASP A 2 -4.50 -30.55 5.29
N CYS A 3 -4.98 -29.95 4.20
CA CYS A 3 -4.89 -28.51 3.96
C CYS A 3 -5.52 -27.78 5.16
N LEU A 4 -4.68 -27.31 6.09
CA LEU A 4 -5.14 -26.63 7.29
C LEU A 4 -5.88 -25.36 6.91
N GLY A 5 -7.17 -25.37 7.25
CA GLY A 5 -8.16 -24.35 6.92
C GLY A 5 -7.74 -22.94 7.32
N ILE A 6 -7.98 -22.03 6.37
CA ILE A 6 -8.17 -20.61 6.64
C ILE A 6 -9.39 -20.51 7.57
N ARG A 7 -9.16 -20.49 8.88
CA ARG A 7 -10.18 -20.18 9.88
C ARG A 7 -10.56 -18.72 9.70
N SER A 8 -11.81 -18.48 9.31
CA SER A 8 -12.47 -17.19 9.43
C SER A 8 -12.29 -16.68 10.86
N VAL A 9 -11.59 -15.55 11.03
CA VAL A 9 -11.55 -14.81 12.29
C VAL A 9 -12.25 -13.49 12.10
N SER A 10 -13.52 -13.50 12.49
CA SER A 10 -14.32 -12.33 12.83
C SER A 10 -13.63 -11.50 13.91
N GLY A 11 -13.43 -10.21 13.64
CA GLY A 11 -12.95 -9.23 14.60
C GLY A 11 -12.15 -8.16 13.88
N ALA A 12 -12.64 -6.92 13.87
CA ALA A 12 -11.98 -5.78 13.25
C ALA A 12 -10.64 -5.46 13.94
N ARG A 13 -9.60 -6.25 13.67
CA ARG A 13 -8.22 -5.81 13.88
C ARG A 13 -7.95 -4.76 12.80
N LYS A 14 -7.51 -3.57 13.22
CA LYS A 14 -6.76 -2.71 12.29
C LYS A 14 -5.54 -3.55 11.90
N GLU A 15 -5.56 -4.05 10.67
CA GLU A 15 -4.42 -4.75 10.12
C GLU A 15 -3.26 -3.76 10.05
N ASP A 16 -2.22 -4.07 10.80
CA ASP A 16 -0.98 -3.30 10.86
C ASP A 16 -0.11 -3.65 9.65
N ILE A 17 0.42 -2.64 8.96
CA ILE A 17 1.23 -2.87 7.75
C ILE A 17 2.45 -3.73 8.09
N ASP A 18 3.06 -3.56 9.26
CA ASP A 18 4.24 -4.33 9.64
C ASP A 18 3.91 -5.82 9.87
N GLN A 19 2.72 -6.14 10.37
CA GLN A 19 2.24 -7.53 10.41
C GLN A 19 1.91 -8.08 9.01
N LEU A 20 1.32 -7.26 8.14
CA LEU A 20 1.03 -7.67 6.76
C LEU A 20 2.32 -8.00 6.01
N LEU A 21 3.35 -7.16 6.13
CA LEU A 21 4.63 -7.36 5.45
C LEU A 21 5.30 -8.69 5.82
N LYS A 22 5.06 -9.23 7.03
CA LYS A 22 5.59 -10.54 7.45
C LYS A 22 5.00 -11.72 6.67
N THR A 23 3.82 -11.56 6.08
CA THR A 23 3.19 -12.62 5.28
C THR A 23 3.72 -12.68 3.86
N TYR A 24 4.39 -11.61 3.39
CA TYR A 24 4.97 -11.55 2.05
C TYR A 24 6.27 -12.34 1.96
N ASP A 25 6.55 -12.87 0.76
CA ASP A 25 7.86 -13.39 0.37
C ASP A 25 8.94 -12.34 0.67
N PRO A 26 10.12 -12.73 1.18
CA PRO A 26 11.17 -11.78 1.55
C PRO A 26 11.53 -10.78 0.45
N ARG A 27 11.56 -11.21 -0.82
CA ARG A 27 11.88 -10.31 -1.94
C ARG A 27 10.80 -9.26 -2.16
N VAL A 28 9.54 -9.66 -2.06
CA VAL A 28 8.39 -8.77 -2.18
C VAL A 28 8.32 -7.80 -0.99
N ARG A 29 8.69 -8.28 0.20
CA ARG A 29 8.77 -7.46 1.41
C ARG A 29 9.79 -6.34 1.27
N GLU A 30 10.99 -6.62 0.76
CA GLU A 30 12.02 -5.60 0.53
C GLU A 30 11.52 -4.52 -0.44
N LEU A 31 10.90 -4.91 -1.54
CA LEU A 31 10.28 -3.98 -2.50
C LEU A 31 9.18 -3.14 -1.84
N ALA A 32 8.28 -3.78 -1.08
CA ALA A 32 7.19 -3.09 -0.40
C ALA A 32 7.70 -2.09 0.65
N GLN A 33 8.76 -2.42 1.38
CA GLN A 33 9.40 -1.50 2.33
C GLN A 33 10.05 -0.31 1.63
N LYS A 34 10.74 -0.53 0.50
CA LYS A 34 11.34 0.54 -0.31
C LYS A 34 10.27 1.51 -0.83
N LEU A 35 9.16 0.97 -1.32
CA LEU A 35 8.01 1.75 -1.76
C LEU A 35 7.35 2.51 -0.59
N ARG A 36 7.15 1.87 0.58
CA ARG A 36 6.61 2.51 1.79
C ARG A 36 7.45 3.71 2.21
N ARG A 37 8.79 3.57 2.23
CA ARG A 37 9.71 4.68 2.54
C ARG A 37 9.54 5.84 1.54
N LEU A 38 9.43 5.53 0.26
CA LEU A 38 9.27 6.54 -0.78
C LEU A 38 7.95 7.30 -0.66
N VAL A 39 6.85 6.59 -0.38
CA VAL A 39 5.54 7.20 -0.16
C VAL A 39 5.59 8.12 1.06
N LYS A 40 6.13 7.67 2.20
CA LYS A 40 6.26 8.51 3.41
C LYS A 40 7.16 9.72 3.21
N LYS A 41 8.25 9.58 2.45
CA LYS A 41 9.15 10.68 2.10
C LYS A 41 8.42 11.74 1.24
N THR A 42 7.58 11.29 0.31
CA THR A 42 6.89 12.19 -0.63
C THR A 42 5.61 12.79 -0.03
N LEU A 43 4.90 12.02 0.78
CA LEU A 43 3.61 12.35 1.37
C LEU A 43 3.63 12.01 2.88
N PRO A 44 4.31 12.81 3.72
CA PRO A 44 4.42 12.53 5.15
C PRO A 44 3.06 12.55 5.89
N GLY A 45 2.06 13.24 5.33
CA GLY A 45 0.69 13.26 5.84
C GLY A 45 -0.22 12.12 5.33
N ALA A 46 0.29 11.17 4.56
CA ALA A 46 -0.51 10.04 4.10
C ALA A 46 -0.83 9.09 5.26
N ALA A 47 -2.12 8.86 5.51
CA ALA A 47 -2.59 7.85 6.45
C ALA A 47 -2.35 6.44 5.87
N GLU A 48 -1.79 5.57 6.70
CA GLU A 48 -1.55 4.17 6.40
C GLU A 48 -2.73 3.31 6.85
N THR A 49 -3.20 2.44 5.96
CA THR A 49 -4.22 1.44 6.28
C THR A 49 -3.99 0.17 5.48
N VAL A 50 -4.60 -0.93 5.92
CA VAL A 50 -4.61 -2.17 5.15
C VAL A 50 -6.04 -2.41 4.68
N LYS A 51 -6.21 -2.66 3.38
CA LYS A 51 -7.48 -3.05 2.78
C LYS A 51 -7.25 -4.20 1.82
N TRP A 52 -8.10 -5.22 1.88
CA TRP A 52 -8.04 -6.40 1.01
C TRP A 52 -6.65 -7.05 0.97
N GLY A 53 -5.98 -7.13 2.13
CA GLY A 53 -4.63 -7.71 2.24
C GLY A 53 -3.51 -6.89 1.60
N ASN A 54 -3.73 -5.60 1.30
CA ASN A 54 -2.73 -4.71 0.71
C ASN A 54 -2.56 -3.42 1.51
N PRO A 55 -1.34 -2.87 1.60
CA PRO A 55 -1.12 -1.56 2.16
C PRO A 55 -1.71 -0.49 1.24
N VAL A 56 -2.52 0.40 1.82
CA VAL A 56 -3.16 1.52 1.12
C VAL A 56 -2.80 2.81 1.84
N TYR A 57 -2.40 3.81 1.05
CA TYR A 57 -2.03 5.14 1.52
C TYR A 57 -3.10 6.14 1.11
N MET A 58 -3.62 6.89 2.07
CA MET A 58 -4.69 7.86 1.83
C MET A 58 -4.24 9.24 2.28
N LYS A 59 -4.36 10.23 1.41
CA LYS A 59 -4.22 11.65 1.77
C LYS A 59 -5.63 12.20 1.97
N LEU A 60 -6.21 11.92 3.14
CA LEU A 60 -7.57 12.29 3.49
C LEU A 60 -7.63 12.71 4.95
N ASP A 61 -8.06 13.94 5.18
CA ASP A 61 -8.34 14.49 6.51
C ASP A 61 -9.68 13.97 7.06
N SER A 62 -10.48 13.31 6.22
CA SER A 62 -11.85 12.90 6.51
C SER A 62 -12.18 11.50 5.96
N LYS A 63 -12.94 10.71 6.72
CA LYS A 63 -13.40 9.36 6.36
C LYS A 63 -14.64 9.35 5.46
N LEU A 64 -15.07 10.51 4.94
CA LEU A 64 -16.35 10.69 4.27
C LEU A 64 -16.39 10.25 2.79
N LEU A 65 -15.24 9.97 2.17
CA LEU A 65 -15.21 9.61 0.75
C LEU A 65 -15.51 8.12 0.54
N GLU A 66 -16.63 7.86 -0.13
CA GLU A 66 -17.00 6.57 -0.70
C GLU A 66 -16.86 6.59 -2.22
N GLY A 67 -16.54 5.44 -2.83
CA GLY A 67 -16.37 5.32 -4.27
C GLY A 67 -16.02 3.90 -4.71
N THR A 68 -16.32 3.56 -5.96
CA THR A 68 -16.13 2.22 -6.53
C THR A 68 -14.70 1.93 -7.00
N GLY A 69 -13.79 2.90 -6.91
CA GLY A 69 -12.43 2.76 -7.43
C GLY A 69 -12.33 2.79 -8.97
N LYS A 70 -13.39 3.19 -9.68
CA LYS A 70 -13.32 3.44 -11.14
C LYS A 70 -12.31 4.57 -11.40
N GLY A 71 -11.28 4.27 -12.18
CA GLY A 71 -10.20 5.21 -12.52
C GLY A 71 -8.95 5.13 -11.62
N ILE A 72 -8.82 4.12 -10.76
CA ILE A 72 -7.57 3.89 -10.02
C ILE A 72 -6.43 3.62 -11.00
N ARG A 73 -5.33 4.37 -10.84
CA ARG A 73 -4.06 4.16 -11.54
C ARG A 73 -3.19 3.22 -10.72
N HIS A 74 -2.61 2.19 -11.34
CA HIS A 74 -1.69 1.27 -10.67
C HIS A 74 -0.36 1.18 -11.43
N ILE A 75 0.72 0.95 -10.69
CA ILE A 75 2.06 0.68 -11.24
C ILE A 75 2.41 -0.76 -10.85
N LYS A 76 2.91 -1.55 -11.81
CA LYS A 76 3.40 -2.91 -11.55
C LYS A 76 4.90 -2.84 -11.33
N VAL A 77 5.37 -3.35 -10.19
CA VAL A 77 6.79 -3.47 -9.85
C VAL A 77 7.11 -4.95 -9.79
N ARG A 78 8.03 -5.41 -10.63
CA ARG A 78 8.45 -6.82 -10.71
C ARG A 78 9.84 -7.03 -10.12
N ASN A 79 10.70 -6.03 -10.22
CA ASN A 79 12.06 -6.04 -9.69
C ASN A 79 12.42 -4.65 -9.11
N GLU A 80 13.64 -4.52 -8.59
CA GLU A 80 14.10 -3.25 -8.02
C GLU A 80 14.38 -2.17 -9.06
N ASP A 81 14.77 -2.54 -10.28
CA ASP A 81 15.07 -1.61 -11.38
C ASP A 81 13.82 -0.88 -11.89
N ASP A 82 12.64 -1.47 -11.69
CA ASP A 82 11.35 -0.83 -11.97
C ASP A 82 11.09 0.37 -11.05
N ILE A 83 11.74 0.45 -9.88
CA ILE A 83 11.56 1.53 -8.90
C ILE A 83 12.41 2.75 -9.30
N LYS A 84 11.91 3.50 -10.27
CA LYS A 84 12.48 4.79 -10.68
C LYS A 84 12.02 5.89 -9.74
N GLU A 85 12.81 6.20 -8.71
CA GLU A 85 12.44 7.13 -7.63
C GLU A 85 11.85 8.45 -8.16
N ALA A 86 12.52 9.10 -9.12
CA ALA A 86 12.06 10.38 -9.68
C ALA A 86 10.66 10.30 -10.33
N GLU A 87 10.39 9.24 -11.09
CA GLU A 87 9.10 9.04 -11.75
C GLU A 87 8.00 8.73 -10.73
N PHE A 88 8.29 7.88 -9.74
CA PHE A 88 7.35 7.60 -8.66
C PHE A 88 7.00 8.85 -7.86
N VAL A 89 7.99 9.69 -7.52
CA VAL A 89 7.75 10.96 -6.82
C VAL A 89 6.87 11.88 -7.65
N ARG A 90 7.15 12.01 -8.95
CA ARG A 90 6.33 12.80 -9.87
C ARG A 90 4.88 12.31 -9.88
N LEU A 91 4.66 11.01 -10.10
CA LEU A 91 3.34 10.40 -10.16
C LEU A 91 2.57 10.55 -8.83
N LEU A 92 3.26 10.40 -7.69
CA LEU A 92 2.67 10.60 -6.36
C LEU A 92 2.24 12.05 -6.14
N LYS A 93 3.06 13.02 -6.57
CA LYS A 93 2.70 14.45 -6.50
C LYS A 93 1.50 14.78 -7.38
N GLU A 94 1.47 14.28 -8.62
CA GLU A 94 0.33 14.45 -9.54
C GLU A 94 -0.95 13.82 -8.95
N ALA A 95 -0.86 12.60 -8.42
CA ALA A 95 -1.99 11.92 -7.79
C ALA A 95 -2.52 12.67 -6.55
N ALA A 96 -1.62 13.28 -5.78
CA ALA A 96 -1.96 14.08 -4.60
C ALA A 96 -2.43 15.51 -4.95
N LYS A 97 -2.53 15.85 -6.25
CA LYS A 97 -2.76 17.21 -6.79
C LYS A 97 -1.85 18.26 -6.17
N LEU A 98 -0.60 17.88 -5.84
CA LEU A 98 0.42 18.78 -5.29
C LEU A 98 1.16 19.54 -6.41
N VAL A 99 0.46 19.82 -7.52
CA VAL A 99 0.98 20.48 -8.72
C VAL A 99 0.45 21.90 -8.75
#